data_AF-A0AAN9H1T4-F1
#
_entry.id   AF-A0AAN9H1T4-F1
#
_cell.length_a   1.000
_cell.length_b   1.000
_cell.length_c   1.000
_cell.angle_alpha   90.00
_cell.angle_beta   90.00
_cell.angle_gamma   90.00
#
_symmetry.space_group_name_H-M   'P 1'
#
loop_
_entity.id
_entity.type
_entity.pdbx_description
1 polymer ?
#
loop_
_entity_poly.entity_id
_entity_poly.type
_entity_poly.pdbx_seq_one_letter_code
_entity_poly.pdbx_strand_id
1 'polypeptide(L)'
;MDNFRGPVKADCEELLARFQATESVRYEQFLEVWRDMNFSSIFYSKPEANERRMFARLIMSVASPYFFPPYTFQIRVAGLYLLYGLFNSQLITPKEKIRIALKDWEDAMQFQRDAVNAQHYDVLYIFRKLLSDKAFYFTAMPTPLCYGEKKEDRKKTEICEEFVDPSSRPQELITTDVLEEIGNIHEHYEGMKKSIFAEPDPNLNLIQQNLVPKLNGAILTYSSWQWNRTESEQQQDAGEGPSNQESSRRAQLIASIKSRSYGQVAEASKSRRHRQTQLVPADGADFSQKLPSKKKRSPSLKTRTQLRFNTQGNESEGLTRLWCLSAVKEEKAPEKRKKKFNWNPEKSSDPS
;
A
#
# COMPACT_ATOMS: atom_id res chain seq x y z
N MET A 1 4.38 -18.19 -9.15
CA MET A 1 3.36 -18.76 -8.25
C MET A 1 1.97 -18.18 -8.51
N ASP A 2 1.85 -17.14 -9.34
CA ASP A 2 0.62 -16.39 -9.55
C ASP A 2 -0.52 -17.21 -10.16
N ASN A 3 -0.20 -18.30 -10.86
CA ASN A 3 -1.18 -19.26 -11.40
C ASN A 3 -2.09 -19.86 -10.32
N PHE A 4 -1.63 -19.96 -9.07
CA PHE A 4 -2.44 -20.48 -7.96
C PHE A 4 -3.31 -19.41 -7.31
N ARG A 5 -3.12 -18.12 -7.62
CA ARG A 5 -3.84 -17.03 -6.96
C ARG A 5 -5.35 -17.11 -7.19
N GLY A 6 -5.77 -17.36 -8.43
CA GLY A 6 -7.18 -17.51 -8.80
C GLY A 6 -7.86 -18.68 -8.09
N PRO A 7 -7.34 -19.91 -8.22
CA PRO A 7 -7.90 -21.09 -7.53
C PRO A 7 -7.95 -20.91 -6.01
N VAL A 8 -6.87 -20.43 -5.39
CA VAL A 8 -6.83 -20.21 -3.93
C VAL A 8 -7.85 -19.15 -3.51
N LYS A 9 -8.04 -18.09 -4.31
CA LYS A 9 -9.06 -17.09 -4.06
C LYS A 9 -10.45 -17.72 -4.09
N ALA A 10 -10.77 -18.50 -5.13
CA ALA A 10 -12.05 -19.20 -5.24
C ALA A 10 -12.30 -20.15 -4.07
N ASP A 11 -11.29 -20.92 -3.64
CA ASP A 11 -11.41 -21.83 -2.48
C ASP A 11 -11.65 -21.04 -1.17
N CYS A 12 -10.99 -19.89 -0.99
CA CYS A 12 -11.24 -19.02 0.17
C CYS A 12 -12.65 -18.44 0.13
N GLU A 13 -13.10 -17.95 -1.04
CA GLU A 13 -14.42 -17.34 -1.21
C GLU A 13 -15.53 -18.36 -1.02
N GLU A 14 -15.40 -19.57 -1.55
CA GLU A 14 -16.34 -20.67 -1.32
C GLU A 14 -16.47 -20.99 0.18
N LEU A 15 -15.35 -21.04 0.91
CA LEU A 15 -15.36 -21.28 2.35
C LEU A 15 -16.07 -20.16 3.10
N LEU A 16 -15.79 -18.90 2.74
CA LEU A 16 -16.40 -17.73 3.35
C LEU A 16 -17.91 -17.65 3.03
N ALA A 17 -18.32 -17.98 1.81
CA ALA A 17 -19.71 -18.01 1.38
C ALA A 17 -20.52 -19.09 2.12
N ARG A 18 -19.96 -20.31 2.26
CA ARG A 18 -20.57 -21.37 3.07
C ARG A 18 -20.73 -20.96 4.52
N PHE A 19 -19.71 -20.31 5.09
CA PHE A 19 -19.80 -19.81 6.46
C PHE A 19 -20.83 -18.67 6.59
N GLN A 20 -20.90 -17.77 5.62
CA GLN A 20 -21.91 -16.70 5.58
C GLN A 20 -23.33 -17.28 5.64
N ALA A 21 -23.60 -18.34 4.88
CA ALA A 21 -24.88 -19.05 4.86
C ALA A 21 -25.28 -19.71 6.20
N THR A 22 -24.34 -19.89 7.14
CA THR A 22 -24.68 -20.37 8.49
C THR A 22 -25.32 -19.31 9.38
N GLU A 23 -25.32 -18.03 8.94
CA GLU A 23 -25.80 -16.87 9.71
C GLU A 23 -25.18 -16.77 11.12
N SER A 24 -24.01 -17.38 11.30
CA SER A 24 -23.30 -17.46 12.57
C SER A 24 -21.93 -16.79 12.48
N VAL A 25 -21.47 -16.29 13.62
CA VAL A 25 -20.10 -15.76 13.81
C VAL A 25 -19.27 -16.67 14.73
N ARG A 26 -19.82 -17.82 15.13
CA ARG A 26 -19.19 -18.74 16.09
C ARG A 26 -18.08 -19.55 15.43
N TYR A 27 -16.96 -19.71 16.12
CA TYR A 27 -15.83 -20.48 15.61
C TYR A 27 -16.16 -21.97 15.36
N GLU A 28 -17.08 -22.54 16.14
CA GLU A 28 -17.54 -23.94 15.96
C GLU A 28 -18.16 -24.17 14.57
N GLN A 29 -19.06 -23.29 14.15
CA GLN A 29 -19.70 -23.35 12.83
C GLN A 29 -18.67 -23.16 11.70
N PHE A 30 -17.69 -22.27 11.91
CA PHE A 30 -16.57 -22.11 10.99
C PHE A 30 -15.74 -23.40 10.85
N LEU A 31 -15.48 -24.08 11.98
CA LEU A 31 -14.72 -25.33 11.99
C LEU A 31 -15.43 -26.47 11.26
N GLU A 32 -16.76 -26.51 11.31
CA GLU A 32 -17.54 -27.49 10.55
C GLU A 32 -17.33 -27.31 9.05
N VAL A 33 -17.47 -26.08 8.54
CA VAL A 33 -17.22 -25.74 7.13
C VAL A 33 -15.76 -26.02 6.75
N TRP A 34 -14.80 -25.63 7.59
CA TRP A 34 -13.37 -25.87 7.37
C TRP A 34 -13.05 -27.36 7.20
N ARG A 35 -13.69 -28.21 8.01
CA ARG A 35 -13.51 -29.67 7.98
C ARG A 35 -14.20 -30.29 6.76
N ASP A 36 -15.43 -29.87 6.48
CA ASP A 36 -16.20 -30.33 5.31
C ASP A 36 -15.41 -30.10 4.00
N MET A 37 -14.82 -28.91 3.87
CA MET A 37 -13.97 -28.56 2.73
C MET A 37 -12.57 -29.18 2.75
N ASN A 38 -12.21 -29.97 3.79
CA ASN A 38 -10.87 -30.51 4.01
C ASN A 38 -9.75 -29.45 3.92
N PHE A 39 -10.03 -28.21 4.37
CA PHE A 39 -9.14 -27.08 4.17
C PHE A 39 -7.83 -27.19 4.98
N SER A 40 -7.80 -28.06 6.01
CA SER A 40 -6.58 -28.49 6.71
C SER A 40 -5.51 -29.04 5.78
N SER A 41 -5.91 -29.60 4.63
CA SER A 41 -5.02 -30.28 3.69
C SER A 41 -4.41 -29.34 2.63
N ILE A 42 -4.69 -28.03 2.68
CA ILE A 42 -4.29 -27.07 1.64
C ILE A 42 -2.77 -26.97 1.42
N PHE A 43 -1.96 -27.27 2.43
CA PHE A 43 -0.50 -27.22 2.36
C PHE A 43 0.18 -28.52 1.92
N TYR A 44 -0.55 -29.61 1.68
CA TYR A 44 0.04 -30.93 1.42
C TYR A 44 0.51 -31.15 -0.03
N SER A 45 0.26 -30.21 -0.94
CA SER A 45 0.43 -30.42 -2.39
C SER A 45 1.83 -30.22 -2.97
N LYS A 46 2.87 -29.91 -2.17
CA LYS A 46 4.22 -29.56 -2.68
C LYS A 46 5.37 -30.27 -1.98
N PRO A 47 6.38 -30.82 -2.68
CA PRO A 47 7.54 -31.46 -2.06
C PRO A 47 8.65 -30.46 -1.68
N GLU A 48 8.86 -29.38 -2.43
CA GLU A 48 10.01 -28.48 -2.20
C GLU A 48 9.71 -27.40 -1.13
N ALA A 49 10.66 -27.18 -0.22
CA ALA A 49 10.50 -26.25 0.90
C ALA A 49 10.29 -24.79 0.46
N ASN A 50 10.97 -24.36 -0.61
CA ASN A 50 10.85 -23.00 -1.15
C ASN A 50 9.45 -22.76 -1.72
N GLU A 51 8.91 -23.71 -2.48
CA GLU A 51 7.57 -23.62 -3.04
C GLU A 51 6.50 -23.58 -1.94
N ARG A 52 6.63 -24.40 -0.89
CA ARG A 52 5.73 -24.35 0.27
C ARG A 52 5.72 -22.97 0.93
N ARG A 53 6.89 -22.35 1.08
CA ARG A 53 6.98 -21.00 1.67
C ARG A 53 6.38 -19.93 0.75
N MET A 54 6.63 -20.00 -0.56
CA MET A 54 5.99 -19.08 -1.51
C MET A 54 4.47 -19.25 -1.53
N PHE A 55 3.97 -20.48 -1.44
CA PHE A 55 2.54 -20.78 -1.37
C PHE A 55 1.93 -20.25 -0.06
N ALA A 56 2.59 -20.44 1.08
CA ALA A 56 2.17 -19.88 2.36
C ALA A 56 2.06 -18.35 2.33
N ARG A 57 3.01 -17.67 1.66
CA ARG A 57 2.91 -16.21 1.42
C ARG A 57 1.72 -15.84 0.55
N LEU A 58 1.53 -16.56 -0.55
CA LEU A 58 0.45 -16.32 -1.50
C LEU A 58 -0.91 -16.45 -0.82
N ILE A 59 -1.17 -17.56 -0.14
CA ILE A 59 -2.47 -17.80 0.50
C ILE A 59 -2.75 -16.80 1.62
N MET A 60 -1.74 -16.44 2.42
CA MET A 60 -1.90 -15.39 3.43
C MET A 60 -2.23 -14.03 2.80
N SER A 61 -1.62 -13.70 1.66
CA SER A 61 -1.92 -12.46 0.94
C SER A 61 -3.30 -12.44 0.26
N VAL A 62 -3.84 -13.62 -0.05
CA VAL A 62 -5.20 -13.78 -0.59
C VAL A 62 -6.24 -13.72 0.52
N ALA A 63 -5.97 -14.32 1.68
CA ALA A 63 -6.89 -14.35 2.82
C ALA A 63 -6.93 -13.02 3.62
N SER A 64 -5.81 -12.31 3.73
CA SER A 64 -5.72 -11.11 4.57
C SER A 64 -6.73 -9.99 4.25
N PRO A 65 -7.09 -9.70 2.98
CA PRO A 65 -8.05 -8.64 2.67
C PRO A 65 -9.44 -8.87 3.29
N TYR A 66 -9.90 -10.12 3.43
CA TYR A 66 -11.24 -10.43 3.97
C TYR A 66 -11.42 -10.02 5.43
N PHE A 67 -10.33 -9.81 6.18
CA PHE A 67 -10.37 -9.32 7.56
C PHE A 67 -10.67 -7.81 7.66
N PHE A 68 -10.48 -7.04 6.59
CA PHE A 68 -10.57 -5.59 6.59
C PHE A 68 -11.83 -5.08 5.87
N PRO A 69 -12.24 -3.82 6.08
CA PRO A 69 -13.32 -3.20 5.30
C PRO A 69 -13.03 -3.27 3.78
N PRO A 70 -14.07 -3.37 2.92
CA PRO A 70 -15.49 -3.07 3.18
C PRO A 70 -16.37 -4.29 3.53
N TYR A 71 -15.79 -5.45 3.82
CA TYR A 71 -16.56 -6.66 4.07
C TYR A 71 -17.42 -6.58 5.35
N THR A 72 -18.55 -7.31 5.36
CA THR A 72 -19.45 -7.37 6.51
C THR A 72 -18.75 -7.90 7.76
N PHE A 73 -19.31 -7.63 8.94
CA PHE A 73 -18.73 -8.10 10.20
C PHE A 73 -18.55 -9.62 10.22
N GLN A 74 -19.53 -10.39 9.71
CA GLN A 74 -19.46 -11.84 9.64
C GLN A 74 -18.30 -12.31 8.74
N ILE A 75 -18.12 -11.72 7.56
CA ILE A 75 -17.02 -12.07 6.65
C ILE A 75 -15.67 -11.68 7.27
N ARG A 76 -15.59 -10.56 7.99
CA ARG A 76 -14.35 -10.16 8.69
C ARG A 76 -13.99 -11.12 9.81
N VAL A 77 -14.97 -11.59 10.58
CA VAL A 77 -14.80 -12.67 11.57
C VAL A 77 -14.29 -13.94 10.88
N ALA A 78 -14.92 -14.34 9.79
CA ALA A 78 -14.54 -15.52 9.02
C ALA A 78 -13.12 -15.38 8.43
N GLY A 79 -12.75 -14.20 7.94
CA GLY A 79 -11.41 -13.87 7.46
C GLY A 79 -10.36 -14.00 8.55
N LEU A 80 -10.68 -13.58 9.79
CA LEU A 80 -9.80 -13.80 10.94
C LEU A 80 -9.65 -15.30 11.26
N TYR A 81 -10.74 -16.06 11.25
CA TYR A 81 -10.71 -17.51 11.49
C TYR A 81 -9.93 -18.25 10.39
N LEU A 82 -10.09 -17.83 9.13
CA LEU A 82 -9.35 -18.32 7.98
C LEU A 82 -7.85 -18.08 8.15
N LEU A 83 -7.45 -16.86 8.51
CA LEU A 83 -6.05 -16.53 8.80
C LEU A 83 -5.49 -17.38 9.95
N TYR A 84 -6.29 -17.62 11.00
CA TYR A 84 -5.91 -18.48 12.12
C TYR A 84 -5.71 -19.94 11.71
N GLY A 85 -6.66 -20.51 10.97
CA GLY A 85 -6.57 -21.87 10.45
C GLY A 85 -5.37 -22.04 9.52
N LEU A 86 -5.18 -21.09 8.60
CA LEU A 86 -4.05 -21.08 7.67
C LEU A 86 -2.71 -20.98 8.38
N PHE A 87 -2.56 -20.08 9.35
CA PHE A 87 -1.32 -19.94 10.13
C PHE A 87 -0.95 -21.21 10.88
N ASN A 88 -1.95 -21.90 11.44
CA ASN A 88 -1.71 -23.11 12.23
C ASN A 88 -1.48 -24.35 11.38
N SER A 89 -2.06 -24.40 10.18
CA SER A 89 -1.93 -25.54 9.25
C SER A 89 -0.65 -25.51 8.41
N GLN A 90 0.17 -24.46 8.51
CA GLN A 90 1.42 -24.38 7.75
C GLN A 90 2.40 -25.49 8.13
N LEU A 91 2.92 -26.18 7.11
CA LEU A 91 3.93 -27.23 7.24
C LEU A 91 5.38 -26.69 7.17
N ILE A 92 5.56 -25.37 7.21
CA ILE A 92 6.87 -24.70 7.07
C ILE A 92 7.41 -24.22 8.43
N THR A 93 8.72 -24.34 8.61
CA THR A 93 9.44 -23.80 9.78
C THR A 93 10.57 -22.87 9.32
N PRO A 94 10.65 -21.62 9.83
CA PRO A 94 9.61 -20.93 10.61
C PRO A 94 8.33 -20.71 9.79
N LYS A 95 7.19 -20.56 10.49
CA LYS A 95 5.90 -20.21 9.90
C LYS A 95 5.95 -18.84 9.25
N GLU A 96 5.31 -18.71 8.10
CA GLU A 96 5.13 -17.44 7.41
C GLU A 96 4.07 -16.60 8.12
N LYS A 97 4.41 -15.34 8.38
CA LYS A 97 3.58 -14.39 9.12
C LYS A 97 2.55 -13.70 8.23
N ILE A 98 1.44 -13.30 8.84
CA ILE A 98 0.37 -12.52 8.21
C ILE A 98 0.84 -11.07 8.10
N ARG A 99 0.89 -10.53 6.88
CA ARG A 99 1.29 -9.14 6.65
C ARG A 99 0.11 -8.23 6.94
N ILE A 100 0.31 -7.22 7.78
CA ILE A 100 -0.69 -6.18 8.04
C ILE A 100 -0.03 -4.83 7.80
N ALA A 101 -0.64 -4.02 6.93
CA ALA A 101 -0.15 -2.66 6.72
C ALA A 101 -0.48 -1.81 7.96
N LEU A 102 0.42 -0.90 8.33
CA LEU A 102 0.23 -0.07 9.52
C LEU A 102 -1.06 0.76 9.47
N LYS A 103 -1.46 1.21 8.27
CA LYS A 103 -2.73 1.92 8.04
C LYS A 103 -3.98 1.08 8.35
N ASP A 104 -3.91 -0.24 8.17
CA ASP A 104 -5.05 -1.14 8.34
C ASP A 104 -5.16 -1.61 9.81
N TRP A 105 -4.18 -1.27 10.66
CA TRP A 105 -4.18 -1.65 12.06
C TRP A 105 -5.29 -0.94 12.86
N GLU A 106 -5.62 0.29 12.49
CA GLU A 106 -6.72 1.02 13.11
C GLU A 106 -8.07 0.30 12.90
N ASP A 107 -8.29 -0.22 11.68
CA ASP A 107 -9.48 -1.02 11.35
C ASP A 107 -9.53 -2.34 12.12
N ALA A 108 -8.38 -2.97 12.37
CA ALA A 108 -8.28 -4.18 13.19
C ALA A 108 -8.61 -3.89 14.67
N MET A 109 -8.17 -2.75 15.20
CA MET A 109 -8.50 -2.33 16.56
C MET A 109 -9.97 -1.92 16.69
N GLN A 110 -10.55 -1.29 15.66
CA GLN A 110 -11.99 -1.03 15.61
C GLN A 110 -12.79 -2.33 15.65
N PHE A 111 -12.43 -3.30 14.80
CA PHE A 111 -13.05 -4.62 14.79
C PHE A 111 -12.98 -5.33 16.15
N GLN A 112 -11.83 -5.24 16.84
CA GLN A 112 -11.72 -5.79 18.18
C GLN A 112 -12.71 -5.15 19.15
N ARG A 113 -12.89 -3.82 19.10
CA ARG A 113 -13.89 -3.12 19.93
C ARG A 113 -15.30 -3.58 19.61
N ASP A 114 -15.63 -3.71 18.33
CA ASP A 114 -16.94 -4.17 17.88
C ASP A 114 -17.22 -5.59 18.39
N ALA A 115 -16.24 -6.51 18.29
CA ALA A 115 -16.35 -7.86 18.81
C ALA A 115 -16.46 -7.94 20.34
N VAL A 116 -15.84 -7.02 21.09
CA VAL A 116 -16.04 -6.88 22.55
C VAL A 116 -17.47 -6.45 22.86
N ASN A 117 -17.96 -5.42 22.16
CA ASN A 117 -19.30 -4.89 22.37
C ASN A 117 -20.38 -5.94 22.06
N ALA A 118 -20.17 -6.74 21.01
CA ALA A 118 -21.04 -7.84 20.63
C ALA A 118 -20.80 -9.14 21.44
N GLN A 119 -19.88 -9.14 22.40
CA GLN A 119 -19.56 -10.28 23.28
C GLN A 119 -19.12 -11.57 22.54
N HIS A 120 -18.48 -11.42 21.38
CA HIS A 120 -17.96 -12.56 20.61
C HIS A 120 -16.56 -12.96 21.09
N TYR A 121 -16.51 -13.66 22.23
CA TYR A 121 -15.25 -13.97 22.92
C TYR A 121 -14.32 -14.96 22.19
N ASP A 122 -14.86 -15.83 21.35
CA ASP A 122 -14.10 -16.73 20.47
C ASP A 122 -13.29 -15.94 19.43
N VAL A 123 -13.89 -14.93 18.80
CA VAL A 123 -13.20 -13.98 17.91
C VAL A 123 -12.03 -13.31 18.64
N LEU A 124 -12.30 -12.80 19.85
CA LEU A 124 -11.29 -12.14 20.67
C LEU A 124 -10.17 -13.07 21.11
N TYR A 125 -10.51 -14.30 21.48
CA TYR A 125 -9.53 -15.33 21.83
C TYR A 125 -8.60 -15.60 20.65
N ILE A 126 -9.15 -15.83 19.45
CA ILE A 126 -8.36 -16.11 18.25
C ILE A 126 -7.48 -14.91 17.87
N PHE A 127 -8.02 -13.70 17.91
CA PHE A 127 -7.24 -12.48 17.64
C PHE A 127 -6.05 -12.34 18.61
N ARG A 128 -6.31 -12.50 19.91
CA ARG A 128 -5.27 -12.46 20.95
C ARG A 128 -4.27 -13.60 20.82
N LYS A 129 -4.73 -14.79 20.41
CA LYS A 129 -3.87 -15.96 20.18
C LYS A 129 -2.88 -15.70 19.05
N LEU A 130 -3.34 -15.14 17.93
CA LEU A 130 -2.46 -14.73 16.82
C LEU A 130 -1.43 -13.68 17.23
N LEU A 131 -1.82 -12.71 18.07
CA LEU A 131 -0.88 -11.74 18.64
C LEU A 131 0.17 -12.39 19.54
N SER A 132 -0.26 -13.26 20.47
CA SER A 132 0.63 -13.99 21.38
C SER A 132 1.62 -14.87 20.62
N ASP A 133 1.17 -15.52 19.55
CA ASP A 133 1.99 -16.39 18.70
C ASP A 133 2.88 -15.58 17.72
N LYS A 134 2.85 -14.24 17.80
CA LYS A 134 3.60 -13.31 16.94
C LYS A 134 3.37 -13.57 15.44
N ALA A 135 2.13 -13.95 15.11
CA ALA A 135 1.72 -14.32 13.76
C ALA A 135 1.67 -13.11 12.81
N PHE A 136 1.45 -11.91 13.34
CA PHE A 136 1.41 -10.69 12.53
C PHE A 136 2.81 -10.13 12.25
N TYR A 137 2.98 -9.65 11.02
CA TYR A 137 4.15 -8.92 10.55
C TYR A 137 3.70 -7.56 10.04
N PHE A 138 4.01 -6.52 10.81
CA PHE A 138 3.64 -5.15 10.48
C PHE A 138 4.51 -4.62 9.34
N THR A 139 3.86 -4.12 8.29
CA THR A 139 4.50 -3.64 7.07
C THR A 139 4.02 -2.24 6.70
N ALA A 140 4.77 -1.54 5.86
CA ALA A 140 4.32 -0.27 5.29
C ALA A 140 3.21 -0.47 4.24
N MET A 141 3.30 -1.56 3.47
CA MET A 141 2.35 -1.93 2.42
C MET A 141 1.89 -3.38 2.60
N PRO A 142 0.61 -3.69 2.29
CA PRO A 142 0.08 -5.05 2.44
C PRO A 142 0.76 -6.03 1.47
N THR A 143 0.87 -5.63 0.20
CA THR A 143 1.59 -6.39 -0.84
C THR A 143 3.06 -5.98 -0.87
N PRO A 144 4.03 -6.91 -0.94
CA PRO A 144 5.43 -6.58 -1.17
C PRO A 144 5.61 -5.85 -2.50
N LEU A 145 6.47 -4.83 -2.51
CA LEU A 145 6.82 -4.09 -3.73
C LEU A 145 8.09 -4.67 -4.34
N CYS A 146 8.03 -5.10 -5.59
CA CYS A 146 9.18 -5.56 -6.35
C CYS A 146 9.58 -4.53 -7.41
N TYR A 147 10.88 -4.30 -7.59
CA TYR A 147 11.39 -3.38 -8.61
C TYR A 147 11.24 -4.00 -10.02
N GLY A 148 10.69 -3.24 -10.96
CA GLY A 148 10.53 -3.67 -12.35
C GLY A 148 9.20 -4.38 -12.66
N GLU A 149 8.38 -4.68 -11.66
CA GLU A 149 6.98 -5.03 -11.87
C GLU A 149 6.24 -3.75 -12.30
N LYS A 150 5.64 -3.80 -13.49
CA LYS A 150 4.67 -2.77 -13.87
C LYS A 150 3.57 -2.82 -12.79
N LYS A 151 3.11 -1.67 -12.30
CA LYS A 151 1.77 -1.62 -11.73
C LYS A 151 0.89 -2.14 -12.85
N GLU A 152 0.47 -3.41 -12.79
CA GLU A 152 -0.80 -3.74 -13.42
C GLU A 152 -1.75 -2.69 -12.88
N ASP A 153 -2.31 -1.89 -13.79
CA ASP A 153 -3.33 -0.90 -13.46
C ASP A 153 -4.20 -1.57 -12.44
N ARG A 154 -4.25 -0.99 -11.23
CA ARG A 154 -4.89 -1.57 -10.05
C ARG A 154 -6.24 -2.06 -10.50
N LYS A 155 -6.35 -3.33 -10.93
CA LYS A 155 -7.61 -4.00 -11.13
C LYS A 155 -8.17 -3.90 -9.73
N LYS A 156 -9.12 -2.97 -9.55
CA LYS A 156 -9.77 -2.70 -8.27
C LYS A 156 -9.92 -4.06 -7.65
N THR A 157 -9.22 -4.32 -6.54
CA THR A 157 -9.16 -5.64 -5.90
C THR A 157 -10.55 -6.21 -6.03
N GLU A 158 -10.77 -7.23 -6.88
CA GLU A 158 -12.14 -7.61 -7.27
C GLU A 158 -12.90 -7.94 -6.00
N ILE A 159 -13.68 -6.96 -5.53
CA ILE A 159 -14.37 -7.03 -4.27
C ILE A 159 -15.50 -8.00 -4.53
N CYS A 160 -15.56 -9.08 -3.75
CA CYS A 160 -16.71 -9.96 -3.79
C CYS A 160 -17.90 -9.16 -3.25
N GLU A 161 -18.78 -8.72 -4.15
CA GLU A 161 -19.93 -7.87 -3.82
C GLU A 161 -20.89 -8.56 -2.84
N GLU A 162 -20.99 -9.89 -2.92
CA GLU A 162 -21.80 -10.74 -2.01
C GLU A 162 -21.35 -10.65 -0.54
N PHE A 163 -20.09 -10.28 -0.30
CA PHE A 163 -19.50 -10.15 1.03
C PHE A 163 -19.57 -8.74 1.62
N VAL A 164 -20.14 -7.80 0.88
CA VAL A 164 -20.26 -6.40 1.27
C VAL A 164 -21.73 -6.08 1.46
N ASP A 165 -22.06 -5.33 2.52
CA ASP A 165 -23.43 -4.87 2.70
C ASP A 165 -23.82 -3.92 1.56
N PRO A 166 -24.99 -4.12 0.92
CA PRO A 166 -25.48 -3.20 -0.09
C PRO A 166 -25.54 -1.78 0.47
N SER A 167 -25.14 -0.79 -0.33
CA SER A 167 -25.25 0.63 0.09
C SER A 167 -26.72 1.06 0.28
N SER A 168 -27.68 0.30 -0.23
CA SER A 168 -29.12 0.45 0.02
C SER A 168 -29.60 -0.06 1.38
N ARG A 169 -28.73 -0.75 2.14
CA ARG A 169 -29.12 -1.43 3.38
C ARG A 169 -29.78 -0.50 4.42
N PRO A 170 -29.30 0.73 4.65
CA PRO A 170 -29.98 1.65 5.56
C PRO A 170 -31.43 1.98 5.13
N GLN A 171 -31.69 2.08 3.83
CA GLN A 171 -33.01 2.35 3.26
C GLN A 171 -33.93 1.12 3.35
N GLU A 172 -33.37 -0.09 3.27
CA GLU A 172 -34.11 -1.35 3.45
C GLU A 172 -34.51 -1.58 4.92
N LEU A 173 -33.62 -1.28 5.87
CA LEU A 173 -33.85 -1.51 7.29
C LEU A 173 -34.86 -0.54 7.90
N ILE A 174 -34.98 0.66 7.33
CA ILE A 174 -35.82 1.73 7.88
C ILE A 174 -37.02 1.90 6.94
N THR A 175 -37.95 0.96 7.05
CA THR A 175 -39.22 0.99 6.33
C THR A 175 -40.19 1.99 6.98
N THR A 176 -41.20 2.41 6.22
CA THR A 176 -42.26 3.29 6.73
C THR A 176 -42.97 2.68 7.95
N ASP A 177 -43.18 1.36 7.94
CA ASP A 177 -43.81 0.64 9.05
C ASP A 177 -42.97 0.73 10.34
N VAL A 178 -41.65 0.49 10.24
CA VAL A 178 -40.74 0.60 11.39
C VAL A 178 -40.68 2.02 11.93
N LEU A 179 -40.71 3.03 11.05
CA LEU A 179 -40.74 4.44 11.45
C LEU A 179 -42.04 4.80 12.17
N GLU A 180 -43.16 4.27 11.71
CA GLU A 180 -44.47 4.44 12.35
C GLU A 180 -44.48 3.77 13.73
N GLU A 181 -43.98 2.54 13.84
CA GLU A 181 -43.84 1.84 15.13
C GLU A 181 -42.95 2.62 16.11
N ILE A 182 -41.79 3.10 15.67
CA ILE A 182 -40.89 3.92 16.50
C ILE A 182 -41.59 5.23 16.90
N GLY A 183 -42.36 5.83 15.99
CA GLY A 183 -43.16 7.03 16.27
C GLY A 183 -44.19 6.78 17.36
N ASN A 184 -44.98 5.71 17.22
CA ASN A 184 -46.00 5.30 18.17
C ASN A 184 -45.39 5.00 19.56
N ILE A 185 -44.26 4.28 19.62
CA ILE A 185 -43.55 3.98 20.87
C ILE A 185 -43.03 5.27 21.51
N HIS A 186 -42.45 6.18 20.72
CA HIS A 186 -41.91 7.44 21.22
C HIS A 186 -43.00 8.36 21.76
N GLU A 187 -44.12 8.50 21.06
CA GLU A 187 -45.28 9.27 21.50
C GLU A 187 -45.89 8.70 22.77
N HIS A 188 -46.04 7.37 22.84
CA HIS A 188 -46.55 6.70 24.02
C HIS A 188 -45.63 6.90 25.23
N TYR A 189 -44.31 6.75 25.05
CA TYR A 189 -43.33 6.99 26.09
C TYR A 189 -43.35 8.44 26.59
N GLU A 190 -43.38 9.42 25.67
CA GLU A 190 -43.46 10.84 26.01
C GLU A 190 -44.77 11.18 26.76
N GLY A 191 -45.88 10.56 26.37
CA GLY A 191 -47.16 10.68 27.06
C GLY A 191 -47.11 10.14 28.49
N MET A 192 -46.53 8.95 28.70
CA MET A 192 -46.32 8.39 30.03
C MET A 192 -45.35 9.23 30.87
N LYS A 193 -44.25 9.70 30.27
CA LYS A 193 -43.28 10.56 30.95
C LYS A 193 -43.93 11.84 31.48
N LYS A 194 -44.76 12.51 30.67
CA LYS A 194 -45.52 13.72 31.08
C LYS A 194 -46.56 13.42 32.17
N SER A 195 -47.12 12.21 32.18
CA SER A 195 -48.12 11.80 33.16
C SER A 195 -47.53 11.49 34.53
N ILE A 196 -46.29 10.98 34.56
CA ILE A 196 -45.59 10.59 35.80
C ILE A 196 -44.80 11.76 36.38
N PHE A 197 -44.26 12.65 35.54
CA PHE A 197 -43.42 13.78 35.97
C PHE A 197 -44.10 15.12 35.66
N ALA A 198 -44.54 15.81 36.71
CA ALA A 198 -45.12 17.16 36.60
C ALA A 198 -44.06 18.25 36.34
N GLU A 199 -42.81 18.02 36.73
CA GLU A 199 -41.66 18.87 36.40
C GLU A 199 -40.65 18.09 35.55
N PRO A 200 -40.03 18.74 34.53
CA PRO A 200 -39.06 18.07 33.67
C PRO A 200 -37.77 17.80 34.44
N ASP A 201 -37.59 16.55 34.90
CA ASP A 201 -36.33 16.13 35.51
C ASP A 201 -35.21 16.16 34.44
N PRO A 202 -34.16 17.00 34.60
CA PRO A 202 -33.08 17.09 33.63
C PRO A 202 -32.33 15.77 33.44
N ASN A 203 -32.36 14.86 34.42
CA ASN A 203 -31.74 13.53 34.32
C ASN A 203 -32.52 12.55 33.42
N LEU A 204 -33.76 12.88 33.02
CA LEU A 204 -34.60 12.07 32.13
C LEU A 204 -34.63 12.59 30.69
N ASN A 205 -33.84 13.62 30.37
CA ASN A 205 -33.70 14.17 29.01
C ASN A 205 -32.64 13.43 28.18
N LEU A 206 -32.48 12.11 28.37
CA LEU A 206 -31.63 11.29 27.50
C LEU A 206 -32.26 11.08 26.12
N ILE A 207 -33.58 11.17 26.00
CA ILE A 207 -34.29 10.86 24.77
C ILE A 207 -34.33 12.08 23.87
N GLN A 208 -33.82 11.92 22.65
CA GLN A 208 -33.85 12.95 21.65
C GLN A 208 -35.30 13.23 21.22
N GLN A 209 -35.74 14.47 21.40
CA GLN A 209 -36.99 14.93 20.79
C GLN A 209 -36.93 14.81 19.27
N ASN A 210 -38.05 14.45 18.65
CA ASN A 210 -38.21 14.31 17.20
C ASN A 210 -37.29 13.23 16.61
N LEU A 211 -37.19 12.07 17.26
CA LEU A 211 -36.37 10.95 16.82
C LEU A 211 -36.68 10.52 15.38
N VAL A 212 -37.95 10.31 15.05
CA VAL A 212 -38.40 9.83 13.73
C VAL A 212 -38.04 10.80 12.60
N PRO A 213 -38.35 12.12 12.69
CA PRO A 213 -37.90 13.10 11.70
C PRO A 213 -36.38 13.17 11.54
N LYS A 214 -35.63 13.08 12.64
CA LYS A 214 -34.15 13.10 12.61
C LYS A 214 -33.59 11.86 11.91
N LEU A 215 -34.15 10.69 12.19
CA LEU A 215 -33.77 9.44 11.56
C LEU A 215 -34.03 9.51 10.06
N ASN A 216 -35.22 9.93 9.64
CA ASN A 216 -35.56 10.15 8.23
C ASN A 216 -34.64 11.18 7.56
N GLY A 217 -34.35 12.30 8.23
CA GLY A 217 -33.41 13.29 7.74
C GLY A 217 -32.02 12.70 7.50
N ALA A 218 -31.49 11.92 8.45
CA ALA A 218 -30.20 11.26 8.32
C ALA A 218 -30.16 10.30 7.11
N ILE A 219 -31.20 9.51 6.90
CA ILE A 219 -31.29 8.59 5.76
C ILE A 219 -31.33 9.35 4.44
N LEU A 220 -32.11 10.43 4.35
CA LEU A 220 -32.16 11.27 3.14
C LEU A 220 -30.82 11.96 2.86
N THR A 221 -30.11 12.40 3.90
CA THR A 221 -28.75 12.94 3.73
C THR A 221 -27.76 11.87 3.27
N TYR A 222 -27.88 10.64 3.77
CA TYR A 222 -27.04 9.52 3.35
C TYR A 222 -27.33 9.12 1.90
N SER A 223 -28.62 8.98 1.53
CA SER A 223 -29.01 8.61 0.18
C SER A 223 -28.56 9.67 -0.83
N SER A 224 -28.81 10.96 -0.57
CA SER A 224 -28.34 12.05 -1.44
C SER A 224 -26.82 12.09 -1.56
N TRP A 225 -26.07 11.86 -0.47
CA TRP A 225 -24.62 11.69 -0.52
C TRP A 225 -24.20 10.51 -1.42
N GLN A 226 -24.89 9.38 -1.32
CA GLN A 226 -24.64 8.19 -2.12
C GLN A 226 -24.85 8.47 -3.62
N TRP A 227 -25.97 9.11 -3.99
CA TRP A 227 -26.26 9.51 -5.38
C TRP A 227 -25.17 10.43 -5.95
N ASN A 228 -24.80 11.48 -5.21
CA ASN A 228 -23.77 12.43 -5.63
C ASN A 228 -22.40 11.78 -5.83
N ARG A 229 -22.09 10.75 -5.03
CA ARG A 229 -20.84 10.00 -5.11
C ARG A 229 -20.80 9.09 -6.35
N THR A 230 -21.90 8.39 -6.65
CA THR A 230 -22.01 7.58 -7.87
C THR A 230 -21.91 8.41 -9.15
N GLU A 231 -22.48 9.62 -9.17
CA GLU A 231 -22.37 10.53 -10.32
C GLU A 231 -20.94 11.07 -10.51
N SER A 232 -20.24 11.35 -9.40
CA SER A 232 -18.85 11.82 -9.43
C SER A 232 -17.88 10.75 -9.95
N GLU A 233 -18.08 9.48 -9.58
CA GLU A 233 -17.25 8.36 -10.06
C GLU A 233 -17.49 8.07 -11.56
N GLN A 234 -18.72 8.27 -12.07
CA GLN A 234 -19.03 8.14 -13.50
C GLN A 234 -18.43 9.27 -14.36
N GLN A 235 -18.27 10.48 -13.81
CA GLN A 235 -17.61 11.59 -14.52
C GLN A 235 -16.07 11.48 -14.56
N GLN A 236 -15.46 10.79 -13.59
CA GLN A 236 -14.01 10.54 -13.58
C GLN A 236 -13.56 9.45 -14.56
N ASP A 237 -14.44 8.48 -14.88
CA ASP A 237 -14.14 7.37 -15.79
C ASP A 237 -13.99 7.82 -17.26
N ALA A 238 -14.37 9.06 -17.59
CA ALA A 238 -14.17 9.65 -18.91
C ALA A 238 -12.87 10.48 -19.03
N GLY A 239 -12.09 10.69 -17.95
CA GLY A 239 -11.11 11.77 -17.97
C GLY A 239 -9.88 11.70 -17.05
N GLU A 240 -9.65 10.64 -16.26
CA GLU A 240 -8.50 10.63 -15.34
C GLU A 240 -7.26 9.90 -15.89
N GLY A 241 -6.63 10.52 -16.88
CA GLY A 241 -5.17 10.47 -17.00
C GLY A 241 -4.54 11.52 -16.07
N PRO A 242 -3.31 11.32 -15.57
CA PRO A 242 -2.63 12.34 -14.77
C PRO A 242 -2.58 13.65 -15.57
N SER A 243 -3.03 14.75 -14.96
CA SER A 243 -3.11 16.09 -15.55
C SER A 243 -2.06 16.29 -16.65
N ASN A 244 -2.53 16.25 -17.91
CA ASN A 244 -1.70 16.33 -19.12
C ASN A 244 -0.79 17.58 -19.13
N GLN A 245 -1.08 18.59 -18.31
CA GLN A 245 -0.26 19.78 -18.18
C GLN A 245 1.09 19.55 -17.48
N GLU A 246 1.17 18.68 -16.47
CA GLU A 246 2.41 18.52 -15.71
C GLU A 246 3.36 17.53 -16.39
N SER A 247 2.81 16.49 -17.01
CA SER A 247 3.55 15.55 -17.87
C SER A 247 4.08 16.23 -19.14
N SER A 248 3.30 17.13 -19.77
CA SER A 248 3.74 17.88 -20.95
C SER A 248 4.83 18.90 -20.64
N ARG A 249 4.73 19.65 -19.52
CA ARG A 249 5.78 20.58 -19.08
C ARG A 249 7.10 19.85 -18.79
N ARG A 250 7.04 18.71 -18.10
CA ARG A 250 8.23 17.89 -17.84
C ARG A 250 8.83 17.33 -19.12
N ALA A 251 8.01 16.84 -20.05
CA ALA A 251 8.46 16.34 -21.34
C ALA A 251 9.13 17.44 -22.19
N GLN A 252 8.54 18.64 -22.23
CA GLN A 252 9.11 19.81 -22.90
C GLN A 252 10.45 20.24 -22.27
N LEU A 253 10.56 20.23 -20.94
CA LEU A 253 11.81 20.53 -20.24
C LEU A 253 12.89 19.51 -20.61
N ILE A 254 12.58 18.21 -20.60
CA ILE A 254 13.53 17.14 -20.98
C ILE A 254 13.94 17.28 -22.44
N ALA A 255 13.00 17.58 -23.34
CA ALA A 255 13.29 17.84 -24.75
C ALA A 255 14.23 19.05 -24.93
N SER A 256 13.99 20.14 -24.19
CA SER A 256 14.86 21.33 -24.20
C SER A 256 16.27 21.05 -23.66
N ILE A 257 16.38 20.20 -22.63
CA ILE A 257 17.68 19.79 -22.08
C ILE A 257 18.43 18.93 -23.10
N LYS A 258 17.74 17.99 -23.76
CA LYS A 258 18.35 17.14 -24.80
C LYS A 258 18.78 17.96 -26.01
N SER A 259 17.92 18.84 -26.54
CA SER A 259 18.29 19.70 -27.67
C SER A 259 19.46 20.62 -27.33
N ARG A 260 19.54 21.12 -26.10
CA ARG A 260 20.66 21.97 -25.66
C ARG A 260 21.95 21.19 -25.41
N SER A 261 21.85 19.93 -25.00
CA SER A 261 23.02 19.08 -24.69
C SER A 261 23.58 18.38 -25.93
N TYR A 262 22.73 18.07 -26.91
CA TYR A 262 23.08 17.29 -28.10
C TYR A 262 22.95 18.09 -29.41
N GLY A 263 22.39 19.30 -29.39
CA GLY A 263 22.18 20.13 -30.59
C GLY A 263 23.42 20.87 -31.07
N GLN A 264 24.45 20.99 -30.23
CA GLN A 264 25.79 21.35 -30.71
C GLN A 264 26.53 20.07 -31.03
N VAL A 265 26.68 19.78 -32.31
CA VAL A 265 27.68 18.82 -32.81
C VAL A 265 29.05 19.41 -32.48
N ALA A 266 29.49 19.22 -31.24
CA ALA A 266 30.92 19.24 -30.98
C ALA A 266 31.47 18.05 -31.74
N GLU A 267 32.19 18.30 -32.84
CA GLU A 267 33.06 17.30 -33.45
C GLU A 267 33.97 16.78 -32.33
N ALA A 268 33.57 15.66 -31.74
CA ALA A 268 34.36 14.99 -30.74
C ALA A 268 35.70 14.67 -31.40
N SER A 269 36.79 15.20 -30.85
CA SER A 269 38.13 14.92 -31.32
C SER A 269 38.32 13.40 -31.29
N LYS A 270 38.24 12.77 -32.47
CA LYS A 270 38.19 11.32 -32.60
C LYS A 270 39.40 10.73 -31.89
N SER A 271 39.12 9.74 -31.05
CA SER A 271 40.14 8.94 -30.36
C SER A 271 41.20 8.45 -31.36
N ARG A 272 42.46 8.51 -30.94
CA ARG A 272 43.68 8.25 -31.73
C ARG A 272 43.71 6.88 -32.44
N ARG A 273 42.79 5.97 -32.11
CA ARG A 273 42.74 4.60 -32.62
C ARG A 273 41.98 4.42 -33.95
N HIS A 274 41.35 5.46 -34.49
CA HIS A 274 40.57 5.38 -35.74
C HIS A 274 41.02 6.38 -36.81
N ARG A 275 42.33 6.62 -36.93
CA ARG A 275 42.88 7.37 -38.07
C ARG A 275 43.33 6.37 -39.13
N GLN A 276 42.69 6.38 -40.30
CA GLN A 276 43.28 5.72 -41.47
C GLN A 276 44.50 6.54 -41.91
N THR A 277 45.61 5.83 -42.11
CA THR A 277 46.89 6.36 -42.58
C THR A 277 46.75 6.73 -44.05
N GLN A 278 46.74 8.03 -44.38
CA GLN A 278 46.99 8.48 -45.75
C GLN A 278 48.48 8.68 -45.96
N LEU A 279 49.01 7.97 -46.95
CA LEU A 279 50.35 8.15 -47.51
C LEU A 279 50.39 9.48 -48.29
N VAL A 280 51.36 10.33 -47.98
CA VAL A 280 51.78 11.44 -48.85
C VAL A 280 53.30 11.32 -49.02
N PRO A 281 53.83 11.30 -50.26
CA PRO A 281 55.26 11.21 -50.51
C PRO A 281 55.96 12.56 -50.28
N ALA A 282 57.26 12.45 -50.05
CA ALA A 282 58.17 13.51 -49.66
C ALA A 282 58.35 14.58 -50.75
N ASP A 283 58.40 15.85 -50.33
CA ASP A 283 59.47 16.78 -50.72
C ASP A 283 59.46 18.06 -49.86
N GLY A 284 60.66 18.58 -49.61
CA GLY A 284 60.90 20.00 -49.34
C GLY A 284 60.81 20.48 -47.89
N ALA A 285 61.96 20.85 -47.34
CA ALA A 285 62.12 21.50 -46.04
C ALA A 285 61.45 22.88 -45.96
N ASP A 286 60.83 23.20 -44.82
CA ASP A 286 61.27 24.33 -43.99
C ASP A 286 60.63 24.31 -42.60
N PHE A 287 61.47 24.41 -41.57
CA PHE A 287 61.07 24.50 -40.17
C PHE A 287 60.68 25.93 -39.82
N SER A 288 59.44 26.14 -39.35
CA SER A 288 59.13 27.32 -38.54
C SER A 288 58.23 26.97 -37.36
N GLN A 289 58.78 27.21 -36.17
CA GLN A 289 58.25 26.87 -34.85
C GLN A 289 56.92 27.57 -34.56
N LYS A 290 55.88 26.82 -34.18
CA LYS A 290 54.70 27.37 -33.49
C LYS A 290 54.57 26.76 -32.09
N LEU A 291 54.71 27.62 -31.09
CA LEU A 291 54.53 27.34 -29.66
C LEU A 291 53.17 26.67 -29.37
N PRO A 292 53.07 25.70 -28.43
CA PRO A 292 51.79 25.12 -28.07
C PRO A 292 50.95 26.11 -27.25
N SER A 293 49.81 26.54 -27.80
CA SER A 293 48.82 27.34 -27.07
C SER A 293 48.21 26.51 -25.93
N LYS A 294 48.29 27.03 -24.69
CA LYS A 294 47.68 26.40 -23.52
C LYS A 294 46.15 26.40 -23.68
N LYS A 295 45.56 25.24 -24.02
CA LYS A 295 44.10 25.06 -23.94
C LYS A 295 43.65 25.23 -22.49
N LYS A 296 42.93 26.32 -22.20
CA LYS A 296 42.26 26.53 -20.91
C LYS A 296 41.28 25.38 -20.68
N ARG A 297 41.50 24.59 -19.63
CA ARG A 297 40.55 23.54 -19.22
C ARG A 297 39.27 24.22 -18.71
N SER A 298 38.11 23.74 -19.15
CA SER A 298 36.84 24.16 -18.58
C SER A 298 36.79 23.78 -17.09
N PRO A 299 36.20 24.63 -16.23
CA PRO A 299 36.10 24.35 -14.81
C PRO A 299 35.27 23.07 -14.57
N SER A 300 35.64 22.33 -13.53
CA SER A 300 34.98 21.08 -13.19
C SER A 300 33.50 21.29 -12.89
N LEU A 301 32.68 20.26 -13.11
CA LEU A 301 31.25 20.29 -12.78
C LEU A 301 31.01 20.76 -11.34
N LYS A 302 31.83 20.29 -10.38
CA LYS A 302 31.75 20.69 -8.96
C LYS A 302 31.91 22.21 -8.78
N THR A 303 32.89 22.80 -9.46
CA THR A 303 33.14 24.26 -9.41
C THR A 303 32.00 25.03 -10.06
N ARG A 304 31.44 24.50 -11.17
CA ARG A 304 30.31 25.12 -11.89
C ARG A 304 29.03 25.10 -11.06
N THR A 305 28.78 24.04 -10.31
CA THR A 305 27.60 23.91 -9.43
C THR A 305 27.71 24.86 -8.23
N GLN A 306 28.89 24.96 -7.60
CA GLN A 306 29.13 25.88 -6.49
C GLN A 306 28.98 27.36 -6.90
N LEU A 307 29.45 27.74 -8.09
CA LEU A 307 29.28 29.09 -8.62
C LEU A 307 27.81 29.47 -8.85
N ARG A 308 26.95 28.51 -9.25
CA ARG A 308 25.51 28.74 -9.40
C ARG A 308 24.79 28.94 -8.07
N PHE A 309 25.21 28.21 -7.03
CA PHE A 309 24.65 28.40 -5.69
C PHE A 309 25.05 29.75 -5.08
N ASN A 310 26.25 30.26 -5.36
CA ASN A 310 26.71 31.55 -4.82
C ASN A 310 26.18 32.78 -5.57
N THR A 311 25.59 32.62 -6.76
CA THR A 311 25.05 33.74 -7.57
C THR A 311 23.55 33.95 -7.42
N GLN A 312 22.82 32.98 -6.84
CA GLN A 312 21.45 33.19 -6.38
C GLN A 312 21.49 33.64 -4.92
N GLY A 313 21.28 34.93 -4.71
CA GLY A 313 21.13 35.52 -3.38
C GLY A 313 20.05 34.79 -2.58
N ASN A 314 20.48 34.19 -1.47
CA ASN A 314 19.94 34.40 -0.13
C ASN A 314 18.40 34.46 0.08
N GLU A 315 17.60 33.51 -0.44
CA GLU A 315 16.18 33.37 0.00
C GLU A 315 15.65 31.92 0.06
N SER A 316 16.49 30.88 0.23
CA SER A 316 15.95 29.51 0.40
C SER A 316 16.78 28.57 1.26
N GLU A 317 17.50 29.08 2.25
CA GLU A 317 18.24 28.24 3.20
C GLU A 317 17.33 27.34 4.08
N GLY A 318 16.02 27.60 4.12
CA GLY A 318 15.06 26.84 4.94
C GLY A 318 14.44 25.60 4.28
N LEU A 319 14.29 25.54 2.96
CA LEU A 319 13.42 24.51 2.34
C LEU A 319 14.16 23.28 1.78
N THR A 320 15.48 23.36 1.58
CA THR A 320 16.21 22.32 0.82
C THR A 320 17.06 21.39 1.70
N ARG A 321 16.87 21.42 3.02
CA ARG A 321 17.55 20.50 3.97
C ARG A 321 16.70 19.30 4.41
N LEU A 322 15.52 19.09 3.83
CA LEU A 322 14.65 17.98 4.24
C LEU A 322 15.03 16.62 3.61
N TRP A 323 15.92 16.59 2.60
CA TRP A 323 16.26 15.36 1.86
C TRP A 323 17.64 14.78 2.17
N CYS A 324 18.25 15.13 3.30
CA CYS A 324 19.47 14.48 3.78
C CYS A 324 19.34 14.05 5.25
N LEU A 325 18.43 13.11 5.52
CA LEU A 325 18.47 12.31 6.74
C LEU A 325 19.60 11.28 6.61
N SER A 326 20.83 11.72 6.90
CA SER A 326 21.97 10.89 7.39
C SER A 326 23.25 11.72 7.39
N ALA A 327 23.33 12.71 8.27
CA ALA A 327 24.61 13.24 8.70
C ALA A 327 24.54 13.44 10.21
N VAL A 328 24.71 12.34 10.95
CA VAL A 328 25.19 12.41 12.33
C VAL A 328 26.49 13.21 12.28
N LYS A 329 26.59 14.27 13.09
CA LYS A 329 27.83 15.01 13.27
C LYS A 329 28.88 14.07 13.86
N GLU A 330 29.72 13.49 13.00
CA GLU A 330 30.97 12.88 13.47
C GLU A 330 31.98 14.00 13.72
N GLU A 331 32.38 14.13 14.98
CA GLU A 331 33.55 14.91 15.38
C GLU A 331 34.81 14.35 14.70
N LYS A 332 35.65 15.26 14.20
CA LYS A 332 36.85 14.94 13.44
C LYS A 332 37.88 14.20 14.31
N ALA A 333 38.00 12.89 14.12
CA ALA A 333 39.20 12.13 14.49
C ALA A 333 40.29 12.28 13.39
N PRO A 334 41.59 12.30 13.74
CA PRO A 334 42.67 12.60 12.80
C PRO A 334 42.88 11.51 11.75
N GLU A 335 43.09 11.94 10.51
CA GLU A 335 43.24 11.12 9.30
C GLU A 335 44.37 10.07 9.41
N LYS A 336 44.01 8.78 9.47
CA LYS A 336 44.95 7.70 9.16
C LYS A 336 45.09 7.58 7.64
N ARG A 337 46.32 7.76 7.13
CA ARG A 337 46.68 7.57 5.71
C ARG A 337 46.27 6.16 5.25
N LYS A 338 45.24 6.06 4.40
CA LYS A 338 44.86 4.79 3.75
C LYS A 338 45.96 4.40 2.76
N LYS A 339 46.60 3.24 2.95
CA LYS A 339 47.51 2.63 1.97
C LYS A 339 46.70 2.33 0.70
N LYS A 340 47.15 2.85 -0.45
CA LYS A 340 46.61 2.47 -1.75
C LYS A 340 46.99 1.01 -2.03
N PHE A 341 45.98 0.20 -2.34
CA PHE A 341 46.17 -1.15 -2.87
C PHE A 341 46.86 -1.05 -4.23
N ASN A 342 48.04 -1.65 -4.36
CA ASN A 342 48.81 -1.69 -5.60
C ASN A 342 48.78 -3.13 -6.11
N TRP A 343 48.04 -3.37 -7.19
CA TRP A 343 47.97 -4.68 -7.83
C TRP A 343 49.20 -4.84 -8.72
N ASN A 344 50.06 -5.82 -8.42
CA ASN A 344 51.19 -6.21 -9.26
C ASN A 344 50.98 -7.65 -9.75
N PRO A 345 50.87 -7.92 -11.06
CA PRO A 345 50.41 -9.20 -11.59
C PRO A 345 51.48 -10.31 -11.67
N GLU A 346 52.70 -10.13 -11.14
CA GLU A 346 53.81 -11.08 -11.34
C GLU A 346 54.18 -11.93 -10.11
N LYS A 347 53.33 -12.02 -9.08
CA LYS A 347 53.57 -12.93 -7.96
C LYS A 347 52.28 -13.64 -7.51
N SER A 348 51.84 -14.60 -8.33
CA SER A 348 51.01 -15.71 -7.87
C SER A 348 51.75 -17.01 -8.19
N SER A 349 52.49 -17.52 -7.22
CA SER A 349 52.97 -18.89 -7.21
C SER A 349 52.67 -19.42 -5.81
N ASP A 350 51.64 -20.27 -5.74
CA ASP A 350 51.28 -21.03 -4.54
C ASP A 350 52.45 -21.90 -4.08
N PRO A 351 52.55 -22.18 -2.77
CA PRO A 351 53.17 -23.40 -2.31
C PRO A 351 52.14 -24.34 -1.65
N SER A 352 52.28 -25.59 -2.04
CA SER A 352 51.58 -26.82 -1.67
C SER A 352 51.45 -27.10 -0.18
#